data_AF-A0A9D2D745-F1
#
_entry.id   AF-A0A9D2D745-F1
#
_cell.length_a   1.000
_cell.length_b   1.000
_cell.length_c   1.000
_cell.angle_alpha   90.00
_cell.angle_beta   90.00
_cell.angle_gamma   90.00
#
_symmetry.space_group_name_H-M   'P 1'
#
loop_
_entity.id
_entity.type
_entity.pdbx_description
1 polymer ?
#
loop_
_entity_poly.entity_id
_entity_poly.type
_entity_poly.pdbx_seq_one_letter_code
_entity_poly.pdbx_strand_id
1 'polypeptide(L)'
;MKRLTTILLTFVLALSAAVGGMTYAVAAEAEREFDASPVLYDLKDSTTASGETFDLTDYPYDTDGKLRLVALVEYCYSYAANQRNNYALYLYIYNPAGAEIDGASALNEAQMAVAYGSDGEPTRWEGFRLAFCNKSTGDYHRACHRHRDPAHRGRVPAVRVFRRLPARSYGRREER
;
A
#
# COMPACT_ATOMS: atom_id res chain seq x y z
N MET A 1 -49.37 37.96 -6.29
CA MET A 1 -48.69 37.24 -5.19
C MET A 1 -48.70 35.72 -5.39
N LYS A 2 -49.86 35.05 -5.53
CA LYS A 2 -49.95 33.58 -5.68
C LYS A 2 -49.07 32.97 -6.80
N ARG A 3 -49.03 33.60 -7.99
CA ARG A 3 -48.23 33.11 -9.14
C ARG A 3 -46.71 33.22 -8.93
N LEU A 4 -46.26 34.23 -8.20
CA LEU A 4 -44.83 34.44 -7.90
C LEU A 4 -44.36 33.43 -6.84
N THR A 5 -45.22 33.15 -5.85
CA THR A 5 -44.95 32.14 -4.82
C THR A 5 -44.86 30.73 -5.41
N THR A 6 -45.72 30.39 -6.38
CA THR A 6 -45.67 29.09 -7.06
C THR A 6 -44.38 28.91 -7.86
N ILE A 7 -43.93 29.94 -8.60
CA ILE A 7 -42.69 29.89 -9.39
C ILE A 7 -41.47 29.72 -8.47
N LEU A 8 -41.43 30.45 -7.35
CA LEU A 8 -40.35 30.34 -6.37
C LEU A 8 -40.31 28.94 -5.74
N LEU A 9 -41.46 28.35 -5.41
CA LEU A 9 -41.51 26.99 -4.86
C LEU A 9 -41.01 25.94 -5.86
N THR A 10 -41.38 26.07 -7.14
CA THR A 10 -40.89 25.16 -8.20
C THR A 10 -39.40 25.32 -8.45
N PHE A 11 -38.86 26.53 -8.34
CA PHE A 11 -37.44 26.79 -8.50
C PHE A 11 -36.62 26.18 -7.36
N VAL A 12 -37.10 26.28 -6.11
CA VAL A 12 -36.46 25.67 -4.94
C VAL A 12 -36.50 24.14 -5.01
N LEU A 13 -37.61 23.55 -5.47
CA LEU A 13 -37.70 22.10 -5.69
C LEU A 13 -36.71 21.63 -6.77
N ALA A 14 -36.62 22.36 -7.89
CA ALA A 14 -35.69 22.03 -8.97
C ALA A 14 -34.22 22.16 -8.54
N LEU A 15 -33.89 23.14 -7.69
CA LEU A 15 -32.54 23.30 -7.14
C LEU A 15 -32.15 22.15 -6.21
N SER A 16 -33.10 21.64 -5.41
CA SER A 16 -32.85 20.49 -4.52
C SER A 16 -32.59 19.18 -5.28
N ALA A 17 -33.18 19.00 -6.47
CA ALA A 17 -32.91 17.87 -7.35
C ALA A 17 -31.53 17.95 -8.06
N ALA A 18 -30.99 19.16 -8.24
CA ALA A 18 -29.69 19.36 -8.89
C ALA A 18 -28.47 19.16 -7.97
N VAL A 19 -28.68 19.13 -6.64
CA VAL A 19 -27.60 18.98 -5.63
C VAL A 19 -27.58 17.57 -5.01
N GLY A 20 -28.63 16.76 -5.24
CA GLY A 20 -28.73 15.40 -4.74
C GLY A 20 -28.02 14.39 -5.62
N GLY A 21 -26.79 14.02 -5.24
CA GLY A 21 -26.18 12.77 -5.68
C GLY A 21 -24.88 12.88 -6.46
N MET A 22 -23.89 13.61 -5.95
CA MET A 22 -22.50 13.26 -6.25
C MET A 22 -22.04 12.23 -5.20
N THR A 23 -22.53 11.00 -5.33
CA THR A 23 -21.93 9.87 -4.62
C THR A 23 -20.65 9.51 -5.35
N TYR A 24 -19.51 9.87 -4.77
CA TYR A 24 -18.27 9.20 -5.13
C TYR A 24 -18.45 7.74 -4.75
N ALA A 25 -18.51 6.86 -5.76
CA ALA A 25 -18.36 5.44 -5.51
C ALA A 25 -16.94 5.24 -4.97
N VAL A 26 -16.80 5.23 -3.65
CA VAL A 26 -15.66 4.59 -3.02
C VAL A 26 -15.88 3.12 -3.33
N ALA A 27 -15.12 2.57 -4.29
CA ALA A 27 -15.08 1.14 -4.47
C ALA A 27 -14.67 0.57 -3.10
N ALA A 28 -15.61 -0.05 -2.41
CA ALA A 28 -15.28 -0.83 -1.23
C ALA A 28 -14.31 -1.89 -1.73
N GLU A 29 -13.04 -1.74 -1.38
CA GLU A 29 -12.05 -2.77 -1.66
C GLU A 29 -12.56 -4.02 -0.94
N ALA A 30 -12.94 -5.05 -1.71
CA ALA A 30 -13.27 -6.33 -1.11
C ALA A 30 -12.06 -6.74 -0.26
N GLU A 31 -12.30 -7.06 1.01
CA GLU A 31 -11.26 -7.52 1.92
C GLU A 31 -10.62 -8.77 1.29
N ARG A 32 -9.35 -8.66 0.88
CA ARG A 32 -8.64 -9.76 0.23
C ARG A 32 -8.11 -10.64 1.36
N GLU A 33 -8.42 -11.93 1.34
CA GLU A 33 -7.88 -12.88 2.33
C GLU A 33 -6.34 -12.81 2.41
N PHE A 34 -5.70 -12.58 1.25
CA PHE A 34 -4.26 -12.38 1.18
C PHE A 34 -3.77 -11.17 1.98
N ASP A 35 -4.53 -10.09 2.17
CA ASP A 35 -4.11 -8.94 2.99
C ASP A 35 -3.94 -9.33 4.47
N ALA A 36 -4.65 -10.35 4.94
CA ALA A 36 -4.67 -10.77 6.35
C ALA A 36 -3.64 -11.87 6.69
N SER A 37 -3.10 -12.60 5.70
CA SER A 37 -2.14 -13.69 5.96
C SER A 37 -0.85 -13.16 6.61
N PRO A 38 -0.26 -13.80 7.63
CA PRO A 38 0.91 -13.21 8.30
C PRO A 38 2.11 -13.04 7.36
N VAL A 39 2.74 -11.86 7.33
CA VAL A 39 3.86 -11.53 6.42
C VAL A 39 5.00 -12.57 6.40
N LEU A 40 5.27 -13.22 7.53
CA LEU A 40 6.36 -14.19 7.63
C LEU A 40 6.04 -15.55 7.00
N TYR A 41 4.76 -15.88 6.77
CA TYR A 41 4.42 -17.10 6.03
C TYR A 41 4.91 -16.98 4.59
N ASP A 42 4.56 -15.87 3.92
CA ASP A 42 4.96 -15.65 2.52
C ASP A 42 6.49 -15.53 2.37
N LEU A 43 7.16 -14.88 3.33
CA LEU A 43 8.62 -14.69 3.25
C LEU A 43 9.39 -16.00 3.50
N LYS A 44 9.00 -16.82 4.48
CA LYS A 44 9.74 -18.06 4.80
C LYS A 44 9.72 -19.09 3.67
N ASP A 45 8.67 -19.10 2.87
CA ASP A 45 8.55 -19.98 1.71
C ASP A 45 9.18 -19.39 0.45
N SER A 46 9.83 -18.22 0.56
CA SER A 46 10.47 -17.53 -0.57
C SER A 46 11.93 -17.89 -0.75
N THR A 47 12.37 -17.82 -2.02
CA THR A 47 13.74 -18.09 -2.44
C THR A 47 14.24 -16.92 -3.29
N THR A 48 15.50 -16.53 -3.10
CA THR A 48 16.16 -15.53 -3.93
C THR A 48 16.35 -16.03 -5.36
N ALA A 49 16.70 -15.12 -6.28
CA ALA A 49 17.09 -15.50 -7.64
C ALA A 49 18.33 -16.42 -7.68
N SER A 50 19.18 -16.37 -6.65
CA SER A 50 20.35 -17.26 -6.47
C SER A 50 20.01 -18.62 -5.88
N GLY A 51 18.76 -18.86 -5.45
CA GLY A 51 18.34 -20.14 -4.87
C GLY A 51 18.44 -20.21 -3.34
N GLU A 52 18.75 -19.11 -2.65
CA GLU A 52 18.85 -19.06 -1.20
C GLU A 52 17.47 -18.88 -0.58
N THR A 53 17.13 -19.71 0.40
CA THR A 53 15.89 -19.58 1.16
C THR A 53 15.95 -18.36 2.07
N PHE A 54 14.83 -17.67 2.23
CA PHE A 54 14.73 -16.59 3.19
C PHE A 54 14.99 -17.08 4.62
N ASP A 55 15.99 -16.48 5.28
CA ASP A 55 16.26 -16.67 6.70
C ASP A 55 16.06 -15.36 7.46
N LEU A 56 15.33 -15.42 8.57
CA LEU A 56 15.13 -14.29 9.47
C LEU A 56 16.41 -13.85 10.17
N THR A 57 17.41 -14.73 10.30
CA THR A 57 18.69 -14.40 10.93
C THR A 57 19.49 -13.36 10.12
N ASP A 58 19.22 -13.23 8.81
CA ASP A 58 19.80 -12.21 7.92
C ASP A 58 19.21 -10.80 8.12
N TYR A 59 18.18 -10.69 8.97
CA TYR A 59 17.43 -9.46 9.21
C TYR A 59 17.48 -9.04 10.70
N PRO A 60 18.68 -8.77 11.25
CA PRO A 60 18.84 -8.41 12.67
C PRO A 60 18.45 -6.95 12.95
N TYR A 61 17.78 -6.72 14.08
CA TYR A 61 17.45 -5.36 14.51
C TYR A 61 18.68 -4.45 14.57
N ASP A 62 18.49 -3.22 14.12
CA ASP A 62 19.48 -2.15 14.12
C ASP A 62 18.72 -0.82 14.26
N THR A 63 18.95 -0.12 15.38
CA THR A 63 18.26 1.12 15.73
C THR A 63 18.49 2.25 14.73
N ASP A 64 19.63 2.24 14.03
CA ASP A 64 19.96 3.23 13.00
C ASP A 64 19.66 2.72 11.58
N GLY A 65 19.20 1.48 11.49
CA GLY A 65 18.90 0.82 10.24
C GLY A 65 17.76 1.50 9.49
N LYS A 66 17.86 1.46 8.16
CA LYS A 66 16.87 2.04 7.26
C LYS A 66 15.93 0.97 6.71
N LEU A 67 14.72 1.38 6.36
CA LEU A 67 13.77 0.51 5.67
C LEU A 67 14.38 -0.03 4.37
N ARG A 68 14.21 -1.32 4.11
CA ARG A 68 14.68 -1.99 2.89
C ARG A 68 13.55 -2.77 2.24
N LEU A 69 13.46 -2.72 0.91
CA LEU A 69 12.59 -3.62 0.17
C LEU A 69 13.25 -5.00 0.14
N VAL A 70 12.49 -6.03 0.55
CA VAL A 70 12.94 -7.42 0.61
C VAL A 70 12.40 -8.19 -0.60
N ALA A 71 11.11 -8.05 -0.85
CA ALA A 71 10.44 -8.73 -1.95
C ALA A 71 9.37 -7.84 -2.56
N LEU A 72 9.14 -8.07 -3.86
CA LEU A 72 8.04 -7.51 -4.63
C LEU A 72 7.25 -8.69 -5.19
N VAL A 73 5.98 -8.83 -4.79
CA VAL A 73 5.14 -9.96 -5.17
C VAL A 73 3.94 -9.48 -5.95
N GLU A 74 3.76 -10.07 -7.12
CA GLU A 74 2.58 -9.87 -7.95
C GLU A 74 1.53 -10.94 -7.61
N TYR A 75 0.34 -10.52 -7.21
CA TYR A 75 -0.74 -11.39 -6.79
C TYR A 75 -1.90 -11.34 -7.78
N CYS A 76 -2.49 -12.50 -8.08
CA CYS A 76 -3.62 -12.64 -9.01
C CYS A 76 -3.42 -11.94 -10.37
N TYR A 77 -2.20 -12.00 -10.91
CA TYR A 77 -1.98 -11.66 -12.30
C TYR A 77 -2.67 -12.66 -13.22
N SER A 78 -3.34 -12.15 -14.25
CA SER A 78 -3.91 -12.97 -15.31
C SER A 78 -4.00 -12.15 -16.59
N TYR A 79 -3.77 -12.78 -17.74
CA TYR A 79 -4.02 -12.14 -19.03
C TYR A 79 -5.52 -11.86 -19.25
N ALA A 80 -6.40 -12.68 -18.66
CA ALA A 80 -7.84 -12.53 -18.80
C ALA A 80 -8.36 -11.42 -17.87
N ALA A 81 -8.99 -10.38 -18.45
CA ALA A 81 -9.48 -9.22 -17.68
C ALA A 81 -10.46 -9.59 -16.56
N ASN A 82 -11.32 -10.59 -16.78
CA ASN A 82 -12.29 -11.07 -15.80
C ASN A 82 -11.67 -11.88 -14.65
N GLN A 83 -10.37 -12.22 -14.72
CA GLN A 83 -9.66 -12.98 -13.68
C GLN A 83 -8.67 -12.12 -12.88
N ARG A 84 -8.63 -10.80 -13.13
CA ARG A 84 -7.74 -9.86 -12.45
C ARG A 84 -8.41 -9.03 -11.35
N ASN A 85 -9.64 -9.35 -10.95
CA ASN A 85 -10.39 -8.55 -9.97
C ASN A 85 -9.67 -8.44 -8.61
N ASN A 86 -8.83 -9.43 -8.28
CA ASN A 86 -8.04 -9.46 -7.04
C ASN A 86 -6.57 -9.07 -7.25
N TYR A 87 -6.20 -8.61 -8.46
CA TYR A 87 -4.82 -8.23 -8.76
C TYR A 87 -4.29 -7.21 -7.76
N ALA A 88 -3.05 -7.41 -7.33
CA ALA A 88 -2.36 -6.50 -6.44
C ALA A 88 -0.85 -6.68 -6.52
N LEU A 89 -0.12 -5.62 -6.19
CA LEU A 89 1.33 -5.65 -6.01
C LEU A 89 1.64 -5.47 -4.53
N TYR A 90 2.36 -6.42 -3.94
CA TYR A 90 2.73 -6.42 -2.54
C TYR A 90 4.22 -6.14 -2.37
N LEU A 91 4.53 -5.20 -1.50
CA LEU A 91 5.87 -4.82 -1.09
C LEU A 91 6.13 -5.36 0.31
N TYR A 92 7.20 -6.16 0.43
CA TYR A 92 7.68 -6.67 1.70
C TYR A 92 8.84 -5.80 2.14
N ILE A 93 8.67 -5.12 3.26
CA ILE A 93 9.61 -4.11 3.76
C ILE A 93 10.21 -4.62 5.06
N TYR A 94 11.53 -4.67 5.09
CA TYR A 94 12.29 -4.89 6.31
C TYR A 94 12.52 -3.57 7.05
N ASN A 95 12.22 -3.56 8.35
CA ASN A 95 12.35 -2.45 9.28
C ASN A 95 13.31 -2.81 10.42
N PRO A 96 14.62 -2.62 10.23
CA PRO A 96 15.63 -2.95 11.25
C PRO A 96 15.45 -2.18 12.55
N ALA A 97 14.96 -0.94 12.50
CA ALA A 97 14.77 -0.12 13.69
C ALA A 97 13.63 -0.63 14.59
N GLY A 98 12.81 -1.59 14.12
CA GLY A 98 11.64 -2.08 14.85
C GLY A 98 10.61 -0.99 15.17
N ALA A 99 10.73 0.17 14.53
CA ALA A 99 9.91 1.32 14.84
C ALA A 99 8.46 1.12 14.37
N GLU A 100 7.51 1.70 15.10
CA GLU A 100 6.12 1.64 14.66
C GLU A 100 5.92 2.49 13.40
N ILE A 101 5.39 1.85 12.36
CA ILE A 101 4.96 2.48 11.12
C ILE A 101 3.47 2.82 11.28
N ASP A 102 3.13 4.09 11.10
CA ASP A 102 1.73 4.50 10.99
C ASP A 102 1.14 4.02 9.66
N GLY A 103 0.40 2.90 9.70
CA GLY A 103 -0.21 2.28 8.53
C GLY A 103 -1.24 3.16 7.81
N ALA A 104 -1.81 4.17 8.49
CA ALA A 104 -2.79 5.10 7.90
C ALA A 104 -2.14 6.32 7.23
N SER A 105 -0.82 6.51 7.44
CA SER A 105 -0.11 7.69 6.97
C SER A 105 -0.16 7.83 5.44
N ALA A 106 -0.40 9.06 4.98
CA ALA A 106 -0.28 9.41 3.56
C ALA A 106 1.17 9.37 3.05
N LEU A 107 2.15 9.25 3.96
CA LEU A 107 3.57 9.14 3.62
C LEU A 107 3.98 7.72 3.25
N ASN A 108 3.08 6.74 3.40
CA ASN A 108 3.30 5.38 2.96
C ASN A 108 3.21 5.38 1.43
N GLU A 109 4.36 5.56 0.77
CA GLU A 109 4.46 5.74 -0.67
C GLU A 109 5.71 5.03 -1.21
N ALA A 110 5.57 4.37 -2.36
CA ALA A 110 6.70 3.87 -3.15
C ALA A 110 6.85 4.68 -4.44
N GLN A 111 8.08 4.96 -4.85
CA GLN A 111 8.32 5.51 -6.18
C GLN A 111 8.59 4.37 -7.16
N MET A 112 7.90 4.40 -8.29
CA MET A 112 8.00 3.33 -9.28
C MET A 112 8.15 3.92 -10.67
N ALA A 113 8.95 3.26 -11.50
CA ALA A 113 9.22 3.69 -12.86
C ALA A 113 8.00 3.41 -13.75
N VAL A 114 7.46 4.46 -14.36
CA VAL A 114 6.25 4.38 -15.22
C VAL A 114 6.55 4.55 -16.71
N ALA A 115 7.77 4.96 -17.05
CA ALA A 115 8.24 5.03 -18.43
C ALA A 115 9.72 4.63 -18.51
N TYR A 116 10.06 4.02 -19.64
CA TYR A 116 11.40 3.51 -19.94
C TYR A 116 11.86 4.05 -21.28
N GLY A 117 13.15 4.36 -21.39
CA GLY A 117 13.80 4.74 -22.64
C GLY A 117 13.99 3.54 -23.57
N SER A 118 14.51 3.80 -24.76
CA SER A 118 14.88 2.74 -25.71
C SER A 118 16.05 1.88 -25.23
N ASP A 119 16.82 2.37 -24.26
CA ASP A 119 17.90 1.68 -23.55
C ASP A 119 17.38 0.78 -22.40
N GLY A 120 16.08 0.81 -22.12
CA GLY A 120 15.48 0.09 -20.99
C GLY A 120 15.64 0.78 -19.65
N GLU A 121 16.21 1.99 -19.60
CA GLU A 121 16.40 2.74 -18.36
C GLU A 121 15.14 3.53 -17.99
N PRO A 122 14.81 3.66 -16.69
CA PRO A 122 13.69 4.47 -16.23
C PRO A 122 13.84 5.95 -16.61
N THR A 123 12.88 6.51 -17.34
CA THR A 123 12.86 7.92 -17.74
C THR A 123 11.85 8.76 -16.95
N ARG A 124 10.87 8.11 -16.32
CA ARG A 124 9.85 8.78 -15.48
C ARG A 124 9.48 7.91 -14.30
N TRP A 125 9.30 8.57 -13.16
CA TRP A 125 8.90 7.97 -11.89
C TRP A 125 7.61 8.61 -11.38
N GLU A 126 6.76 7.81 -10.76
CA GLU A 126 5.55 8.26 -10.06
C GLU A 126 5.49 7.67 -8.66
N GLY A 127 4.82 8.40 -7.75
CA GLY A 127 4.57 7.96 -6.39
C GLY A 127 3.26 7.19 -6.28
N PHE A 128 3.31 6.03 -5.62
CA PHE A 128 2.18 5.14 -5.39
C PHE A 128 1.92 5.01 -3.91
N ARG A 129 0.74 5.47 -3.48
CA ARG A 129 0.33 5.33 -2.09
C ARG A 129 0.15 3.86 -1.75
N LEU A 130 0.70 3.45 -0.63
CA LEU A 130 0.67 2.08 -0.14
C LEU A 130 -0.38 1.93 0.95
N ALA A 131 -1.18 0.87 0.85
CA ALA A 131 -2.03 0.39 1.92
C ALA A 131 -1.21 -0.55 2.82
N PHE A 132 -1.20 -0.29 4.13
CA PHE A 132 -0.63 -1.24 5.10
C PHE A 132 -1.52 -2.47 5.22
N CYS A 133 -0.95 -3.67 5.12
CA CYS A 133 -1.67 -4.92 5.28
C CYS A 133 -1.45 -5.49 6.68
N ASN A 134 -0.20 -5.86 7.01
CA ASN A 134 0.19 -6.35 8.32
C ASN A 134 1.71 -6.29 8.54
N LYS A 135 2.13 -6.77 9.71
CA LYS A 135 3.54 -6.82 10.14
C LYS A 135 3.82 -8.10 10.92
N SER A 136 5.10 -8.45 11.01
CA SER A 136 5.56 -9.59 11.81
C SER A 136 5.30 -9.37 13.30
N THR A 137 5.06 -10.48 14.01
CA THR A 137 4.79 -10.54 15.45
C THR A 137 5.78 -11.52 16.13
N GLY A 138 5.68 -11.71 17.45
CA GLY A 138 6.59 -12.57 18.21
C GLY A 138 7.99 -11.97 18.35
N ASP A 139 9.03 -12.81 18.30
CA ASP A 139 10.43 -12.37 18.48
C ASP A 139 10.89 -11.40 17.39
N TYR A 140 10.27 -11.47 16.21
CA TYR A 140 10.52 -10.57 15.08
C TYR A 140 9.45 -9.49 14.96
N HIS A 141 8.80 -9.10 16.07
CA HIS A 141 7.76 -8.08 16.07
C HIS A 141 8.20 -6.76 15.41
N ARG A 142 7.48 -6.37 14.34
CA ARG A 142 7.73 -5.17 13.50
C ARG A 142 9.00 -5.22 12.66
N ALA A 143 9.72 -6.34 12.58
CA ALA A 143 10.86 -6.48 11.70
C ALA A 143 10.47 -6.49 10.21
N CYS A 144 9.37 -7.14 9.85
CA CYS A 144 8.88 -7.22 8.47
C CYS A 144 7.46 -6.66 8.35
N HIS A 145 7.19 -5.94 7.27
CA HIS A 145 5.90 -5.31 7.00
C HIS A 145 5.46 -5.63 5.58
N ARG A 146 4.18 -5.92 5.38
CA ARG A 146 3.58 -6.04 4.07
C ARG A 146 2.71 -4.83 3.77
N HIS A 147 2.98 -4.24 2.62
CA HIS A 147 2.20 -3.14 2.06
C HIS A 147 1.71 -3.53 0.67
N ARG A 148 0.59 -2.97 0.24
CA ARG A 148 0.01 -3.20 -1.07
C ARG A 148 -0.13 -1.88 -1.82
N ASP A 149 0.15 -1.89 -3.12
CA ASP A 149 -0.33 -0.85 -4.02
C ASP A 149 -1.81 -1.11 -4.35
N PRO A 150 -2.76 -0.28 -3.87
CA PRO A 150 -4.18 -0.44 -4.17
C PRO A 150 -4.52 -0.04 -5.62
N ALA A 151 -3.63 0.66 -6.30
CA ALA A 151 -3.97 1.44 -7.47
C ALA A 151 -3.08 1.10 -8.68
N HIS A 152 -2.90 -0.18 -9.08
CA HIS A 152 -2.17 -0.45 -10.33
C HIS A 152 -2.67 -1.55 -11.27
N ARG A 153 -2.38 -1.31 -12.56
CA ARG A 153 -3.00 -1.88 -13.78
C ARG A 153 -2.08 -2.87 -14.53
N GLY A 154 -1.58 -3.91 -13.86
CA GLY A 154 -1.04 -5.11 -14.54
C GLY A 154 0.29 -4.97 -15.29
N ARG A 155 1.23 -4.13 -14.82
CA ARG A 155 2.65 -4.16 -15.20
C ARG A 155 3.54 -4.13 -13.96
N VAL A 156 4.59 -4.94 -13.92
CA VAL A 156 5.61 -4.94 -12.85
C VAL A 156 6.60 -3.81 -13.10
N PRO A 157 6.72 -2.80 -12.22
CA PRO A 157 7.66 -1.71 -12.40
C PRO A 157 8.98 -1.96 -11.64
N ALA A 158 10.05 -1.27 -12.03
CA ALA A 158 11.19 -1.07 -11.14
C ALA A 158 10.76 -0.23 -9.93
N VAL A 159 11.02 -0.73 -8.72
CA VAL A 159 10.57 -0.11 -7.46
C VAL A 159 11.74 0.52 -6.72
N ARG A 160 11.53 1.76 -6.29
CA ARG A 160 12.42 2.52 -5.44
C ARG A 160 11.63 3.01 -4.23
N VAL A 161 11.89 2.45 -3.06
CA VAL A 161 11.22 2.90 -1.84
C VAL A 161 11.85 4.21 -1.39
N PHE A 162 11.18 5.33 -1.66
CA PHE A 162 11.62 6.68 -1.33
C PHE A 162 10.58 7.41 -0.47
N ARG A 163 10.46 7.02 0.80
CA ARG A 163 10.25 7.96 1.92
C ARG A 163 10.22 7.20 3.25
N ARG A 164 10.83 7.81 4.26
CA ARG A 164 10.81 7.35 5.64
C ARG A 164 9.35 7.34 6.12
N LEU A 165 8.77 6.16 6.29
CA LEU A 165 7.53 6.01 7.05
C LEU A 165 7.78 6.66 8.42
N PRO A 166 6.93 7.57 8.92
CA PRO A 166 7.19 8.26 10.18
C PRO A 166 7.20 7.24 11.32
N ALA A 167 8.41 6.80 11.67
CA ALA A 167 8.70 5.97 12.82
C ALA A 167 8.41 6.79 14.07
N ARG A 168 7.32 6.48 14.77
CA ARG A 168 7.04 7.11 16.06
C ARG A 168 7.95 6.47 17.11
N SER A 169 9.02 7.16 17.49
CA SER A 169 9.87 6.75 18.61
C SER A 169 9.08 6.89 19.91
N TYR A 170 8.60 5.77 20.45
CA TYR A 170 8.04 5.76 21.80
C TYR A 170 9.18 5.55 22.78
N GLY A 171 9.50 6.60 23.55
CA GLY A 171 10.51 6.55 24.60
C GLY A 171 10.19 5.45 25.60
N ARG A 172 11.20 4.66 25.93
CA ARG A 172 11.22 3.66 27.00
C ARG A 172 10.83 4.35 28.32
N ARG A 173 9.69 3.98 28.91
CA ARG A 173 9.46 4.18 30.34
C ARG A 173 10.43 3.25 31.06
N GLU A 174 11.47 3.83 31.66
CA GLU A 174 12.17 3.17 32.75
C GLU A 174 11.20 3.13 33.94
N GLU A 175 10.68 1.95 34.24
CA GLU A 175 10.11 1.68 35.55
C GLU A 175 11.17 0.94 36.36
N ARG A 176 11.55 1.60 37.46
CA ARG A 176 12.42 1.12 38.52
C ARG A 176 11.54 0.82 39.73
#